data_AF-A0A2G4T886-F1
#
_entry.id   AF-A0A2G4T886-F1
#
_cell.length_a   1.000
_cell.length_b   1.000
_cell.length_c   1.000
_cell.angle_alpha   90.00
_cell.angle_beta   90.00
_cell.angle_gamma   90.00
#
_symmetry.space_group_name_H-M   'P 1'
#
loop_
_entity.id
_entity.type
_entity.pdbx_description
1 polymer ?
#
loop_
_entity_poly.entity_id
_entity_poly.type
_entity_poly.pdbx_seq_one_letter_code
_entity_poly.pdbx_strand_id
1 'polypeptide(L)'
;MCLEDMKEDFYLLCKDQYGCRFLQKKLEEQDFEQREIIFTQVFPHFVELMTDPFGNYLCQKMLEHCTDIQRTMLVEQVSKSIQDISLNMHGTRAVQRMIELISLDEQIQETVRALSPIVVMLIKDINGNHVIQKCLHRFTSKDKQFIYDAVSQNCVEVATHRHGCCVLQRCIDFSAIHQTKQLVNEIIAHALTLVQDPYGNYVVQYVLELGDASFSDQLIRQFIGHLSRLSVQKYSSNVMEKCIRVAEDNTRHDLIQEMMNQDQLERLLKDSYANYVVQTALDYADDKQHQQLAECVRPLLSCIRNTSYCKRIQGKLNRQQQSKQYNNAGLLGYSLGFHPLMTSFSNFPPNP
;
A
#
# COMPACT_ATOMS: atom_id res chain seq x y z
N MET A 1 -1.65 45.51 -23.90
CA MET A 1 -0.20 45.41 -24.17
C MET A 1 -0.03 44.24 -25.10
N CYS A 2 0.60 44.42 -26.27
CA CYS A 2 0.81 43.32 -27.22
C CYS A 2 1.97 42.46 -26.72
N LEU A 3 1.87 41.12 -26.79
CA LEU A 3 2.98 40.23 -26.39
C LEU A 3 4.24 40.46 -27.26
N GLU A 4 4.07 40.99 -28.46
CA GLU A 4 5.14 41.28 -29.41
C GLU A 4 6.12 42.35 -28.91
N ASP A 5 5.64 43.26 -28.06
CA ASP A 5 6.42 44.35 -27.47
C ASP A 5 7.22 43.93 -26.22
N MET A 6 7.00 42.71 -25.72
CA MET A 6 7.52 42.23 -24.42
C MET A 6 8.67 41.22 -24.56
N LYS A 7 9.28 41.09 -25.73
CA LYS A 7 10.28 40.03 -26.03
C LYS A 7 11.50 40.06 -25.11
N GLU A 8 12.00 41.23 -24.73
CA GLU A 8 13.22 41.34 -23.90
C GLU A 8 12.96 41.04 -22.40
N ASP A 9 11.72 41.21 -21.94
CA ASP A 9 11.32 40.99 -20.53
C ASP A 9 10.50 39.70 -20.32
N PHE A 10 10.27 38.91 -21.38
CA PHE A 10 9.36 37.77 -21.35
C PHE A 10 9.78 36.70 -20.32
N TYR A 11 11.08 36.44 -20.23
CA TYR A 11 11.64 35.51 -19.24
C TYR A 11 11.37 35.96 -17.80
N LEU A 12 11.56 37.26 -17.52
CA LEU A 12 11.27 37.84 -16.19
C LEU A 12 9.77 37.77 -15.89
N LEU A 13 8.93 38.00 -16.89
CA LEU A 13 7.48 37.90 -16.78
C LEU A 13 7.01 36.49 -16.39
N CYS A 14 7.68 35.45 -16.90
CA CYS A 14 7.36 34.05 -16.56
C CYS A 14 7.62 33.71 -15.09
N LYS A 15 8.55 34.41 -14.45
CA LYS A 15 8.94 34.23 -13.04
C LYS A 15 8.29 35.24 -12.08
N ASP A 16 7.51 36.18 -12.61
CA ASP A 16 6.73 37.11 -11.80
C ASP A 16 5.33 36.54 -11.50
N GLN A 17 4.81 36.80 -10.29
CA GLN A 17 3.50 36.31 -9.87
C GLN A 17 2.36 36.81 -10.76
N TYR A 18 2.37 38.09 -11.13
CA TYR A 18 1.32 38.69 -11.95
C TYR A 18 1.57 38.44 -13.43
N GLY A 19 2.83 38.48 -13.87
CA GLY A 19 3.26 38.15 -15.21
C GLY A 19 2.89 36.73 -15.62
N CYS A 20 3.25 35.74 -14.80
CA CYS A 20 2.92 34.34 -15.03
C CYS A 20 1.40 34.12 -15.10
N ARG A 21 0.61 34.78 -14.24
CA ARG A 21 -0.86 34.71 -14.29
C ARG A 21 -1.44 35.36 -15.54
N PHE A 22 -0.86 36.47 -15.99
CA PHE A 22 -1.25 37.13 -17.23
C PHE A 22 -1.00 36.22 -18.44
N LEU A 23 0.17 35.58 -18.52
CA LEU A 23 0.52 34.64 -19.58
C LEU A 23 -0.38 33.39 -19.57
N GLN A 24 -0.71 32.86 -18.40
CA GLN A 24 -1.67 31.75 -18.28
C GLN A 24 -3.04 32.12 -18.87
N LYS A 25 -3.57 33.31 -18.57
CA LYS A 25 -4.83 33.78 -19.16
C LYS A 25 -4.73 33.91 -20.68
N LYS A 26 -3.59 34.38 -21.19
CA LYS A 26 -3.36 34.49 -22.64
C LYS A 26 -3.33 33.13 -23.33
N LEU A 27 -2.81 32.09 -22.69
CA LEU A 27 -2.90 30.72 -23.21
C LEU A 27 -4.34 30.21 -23.29
N GLU A 28 -5.20 30.60 -22.35
CA GLU A 28 -6.61 30.19 -22.32
C GLU A 28 -7.45 30.87 -23.41
N GLU A 29 -7.05 32.06 -23.88
CA GLU A 29 -7.67 32.73 -25.02
C GLU A 29 -7.55 31.84 -26.29
N GLN A 30 -8.56 31.85 -27.16
CA GLN A 30 -8.58 31.08 -28.41
C GLN A 30 -7.77 31.77 -29.53
N ASP A 31 -6.62 32.32 -29.18
CA ASP A 31 -5.72 33.02 -30.10
C ASP A 31 -4.47 32.17 -30.37
N PHE A 32 -4.39 31.64 -31.59
CA PHE A 32 -3.29 30.77 -32.00
C PHE A 32 -1.95 31.52 -32.10
N GLU A 33 -1.95 32.75 -32.60
CA GLU A 33 -0.72 33.53 -32.78
C GLU A 33 -0.11 33.88 -31.41
N GLN A 34 -0.95 34.29 -30.45
CA GLN A 34 -0.48 34.57 -29.09
C GLN A 34 0.07 33.31 -28.41
N ARG A 35 -0.57 32.15 -28.57
CA ARG A 35 -0.06 30.88 -28.04
C ARG A 35 1.30 30.51 -28.64
N GLU A 36 1.48 30.72 -29.94
CA GLU A 36 2.74 30.43 -30.63
C GLU A 36 3.88 31.35 -30.15
N ILE A 37 3.58 32.64 -29.93
CA ILE A 37 4.53 33.59 -29.34
C ILE A 37 4.94 33.11 -27.94
N ILE A 38 3.97 32.77 -27.07
CA ILE A 38 4.27 32.30 -25.71
C ILE A 38 5.08 31.01 -25.77
N PHE A 39 4.73 30.04 -26.63
CA PHE A 39 5.47 28.79 -26.77
C PHE A 39 6.93 29.06 -27.17
N THR A 40 7.15 29.87 -28.21
CA THR A 40 8.49 30.21 -28.71
C THR A 40 9.36 30.86 -27.63
N GLN A 41 8.80 31.73 -26.80
CA GLN A 41 9.54 32.40 -25.72
C GLN A 41 9.77 31.50 -24.50
N VAL A 42 8.82 30.62 -24.17
CA VAL A 42 8.89 29.75 -22.99
C VAL A 42 9.76 28.51 -23.26
N PHE A 43 9.71 27.95 -24.46
CA PHE A 43 10.35 26.68 -24.82
C PHE A 43 11.85 26.61 -24.43
N PRO A 44 12.71 27.60 -24.75
CA PRO A 44 14.13 27.56 -24.37
C PRO A 44 14.38 27.44 -22.86
N HIS A 45 13.45 27.93 -22.04
CA HIS A 45 13.54 28.01 -20.58
C HIS A 45 12.61 27.02 -19.86
N PHE A 46 11.94 26.12 -20.59
CA PHE A 46 10.84 25.32 -20.05
C PHE A 46 11.24 24.49 -18.82
N VAL A 47 12.37 23.79 -18.88
CA VAL A 47 12.90 22.97 -17.77
C VAL A 47 13.16 23.80 -16.52
N GLU A 48 13.77 24.97 -16.69
CA GLU A 48 14.06 25.89 -15.58
C GLU A 48 12.76 26.38 -14.94
N LEU A 49 11.79 26.81 -15.77
CA LEU A 49 10.50 27.32 -15.34
C LEU A 49 9.65 26.26 -14.63
N MET A 50 9.75 24.97 -14.98
CA MET A 50 9.04 23.90 -14.27
C MET A 50 9.39 23.84 -12.77
N THR A 51 10.60 24.27 -12.40
CA THR A 51 11.07 24.26 -11.00
C THR A 51 10.89 25.60 -10.29
N ASP A 52 10.45 26.63 -11.00
CA ASP A 52 10.22 27.97 -10.46
C ASP A 52 8.89 28.04 -9.68
N PRO A 53 8.82 28.76 -8.53
CA PRO A 53 7.61 28.89 -7.72
C PRO A 53 6.38 29.42 -8.46
N PHE A 54 6.57 30.24 -9.51
CA PHE A 54 5.50 30.78 -10.34
C PHE A 54 5.50 30.15 -11.73
N GLY A 55 6.67 30.03 -12.37
CA GLY A 55 6.83 29.51 -13.73
C GLY A 55 6.25 28.11 -13.92
N ASN A 56 6.24 27.27 -12.88
CA ASN A 56 5.69 25.91 -12.98
C ASN A 56 4.21 25.90 -13.38
N TYR A 57 3.44 26.92 -12.98
CA TYR A 57 2.03 27.03 -13.34
C TYR A 57 1.85 27.40 -14.82
N LEU A 58 2.74 28.24 -15.37
CA LEU A 58 2.76 28.54 -16.80
C LEU A 58 3.13 27.30 -17.61
N CYS A 59 4.14 26.52 -17.19
CA CYS A 59 4.49 25.26 -17.86
C CYS A 59 3.32 24.27 -17.87
N GLN A 60 2.61 24.12 -16.73
CA GLN A 60 1.42 23.27 -16.65
C GLN A 60 0.33 23.74 -17.61
N LYS A 61 0.06 25.05 -17.66
CA LYS A 61 -0.94 25.63 -18.57
C LYS A 61 -0.53 25.49 -20.04
N MET A 62 0.76 25.66 -20.35
CA MET A 62 1.29 25.45 -21.70
C MET A 62 1.06 24.02 -22.19
N LEU A 63 1.29 23.01 -21.34
CA LEU A 63 1.03 21.61 -21.68
C LEU A 63 -0.44 21.36 -22.05
N GLU A 64 -1.39 22.09 -21.48
CA GLU A 64 -2.83 21.98 -21.78
C GLU A 64 -3.20 22.53 -23.17
N HIS A 65 -2.45 23.52 -23.65
CA HIS A 65 -2.79 24.28 -24.87
C HIS A 65 -1.82 24.08 -26.03
N CYS A 66 -0.70 23.37 -25.80
CA CYS A 66 0.24 23.00 -26.85
C CYS A 66 -0.35 21.97 -27.82
N THR A 67 0.07 22.06 -29.08
CA THR A 67 -0.18 21.02 -30.09
C THR A 67 0.57 19.73 -29.75
N ASP A 68 0.22 18.62 -30.37
CA ASP A 68 0.91 17.35 -30.13
C ASP A 68 2.41 17.43 -30.50
N ILE A 69 2.75 18.14 -31.58
CA ILE A 69 4.15 18.38 -31.99
C ILE A 69 4.90 19.15 -30.90
N GLN A 70 4.32 20.25 -30.43
CA GLN A 70 4.89 21.04 -29.34
C GLN A 70 5.03 20.22 -28.05
N ARG A 71 4.02 19.39 -27.73
CA ARG A 71 4.06 18.51 -26.57
C ARG A 71 5.20 17.49 -26.67
N THR A 72 5.40 16.88 -27.85
CA THR A 72 6.53 15.98 -28.08
C THR A 72 7.86 16.70 -27.86
N MET A 73 8.05 17.91 -28.41
CA MET A 73 9.25 18.70 -28.17
C MET A 73 9.48 19.01 -26.68
N LEU A 74 8.43 19.35 -25.94
CA LEU A 74 8.51 19.60 -24.50
C LEU A 74 8.91 18.33 -23.74
N VAL A 75 8.30 17.18 -24.06
CA VAL A 75 8.63 15.89 -23.43
C VAL A 75 10.09 15.54 -23.67
N GLU A 76 10.60 15.69 -24.89
CA GLU A 76 12.02 15.43 -25.21
C GLU A 76 12.99 16.32 -24.41
N GLN A 77 12.64 17.59 -24.20
CA GLN A 77 13.45 18.51 -23.41
C GLN A 77 13.38 18.17 -21.92
N VAL A 78 12.18 17.87 -21.40
CA VAL A 78 11.97 17.51 -19.99
C VAL A 78 12.64 16.19 -19.64
N SER A 79 12.59 15.18 -20.51
CA SER A 79 13.16 13.85 -20.28
C SER A 79 14.66 13.87 -19.97
N LYS A 80 15.40 14.86 -20.49
CA LYS A 80 16.83 15.04 -20.20
C LYS A 80 17.12 15.50 -18.76
N SER A 81 16.13 16.08 -18.08
CA SER A 81 16.26 16.65 -16.72
C SER A 81 15.13 16.16 -15.79
N ILE A 82 14.39 15.13 -16.18
CA ILE A 82 13.15 14.72 -15.49
C ILE A 82 13.38 14.33 -14.03
N GLN A 83 14.57 13.82 -13.73
CA GLN A 83 14.99 13.49 -12.37
C GLN A 83 14.93 14.73 -11.46
N ASP A 84 15.69 15.76 -11.79
CA ASP A 84 15.84 16.95 -10.96
C ASP A 84 14.52 17.71 -10.84
N ILE A 85 13.74 17.73 -11.93
CA ILE A 85 12.40 18.33 -11.94
C ILE A 85 11.46 17.54 -11.02
N SER A 86 11.49 16.19 -11.05
CA SER A 86 10.60 15.35 -10.25
C SER A 86 10.89 15.41 -8.75
N LEU A 87 12.14 15.63 -8.37
CA LEU A 87 12.59 15.78 -6.98
C LEU A 87 12.32 17.19 -6.42
N ASN A 88 11.99 18.16 -7.28
CA ASN A 88 11.67 19.53 -6.90
C ASN A 88 10.20 19.68 -6.46
N MET A 89 9.94 20.50 -5.43
CA MET A 89 8.60 20.71 -4.85
C MET A 89 7.57 21.34 -5.81
N HIS A 90 8.03 22.15 -6.78
CA HIS A 90 7.21 22.73 -7.83
C HIS A 90 7.24 21.86 -9.08
N GLY A 91 8.44 21.39 -9.46
CA GLY A 91 8.67 20.56 -10.65
C GLY A 91 7.85 19.27 -10.65
N THR A 92 7.69 18.61 -9.50
CA THR A 92 6.85 17.40 -9.39
C THR A 92 5.41 17.65 -9.87
N ARG A 93 4.86 18.84 -9.66
CA ARG A 93 3.49 19.18 -10.10
C ARG A 93 3.44 19.31 -11.62
N ALA A 94 4.45 19.94 -12.21
CA ALA A 94 4.55 20.08 -13.66
C ALA A 94 4.78 18.73 -14.37
N VAL A 95 5.61 17.84 -13.83
CA VAL A 95 5.81 16.48 -14.36
C VAL A 95 4.53 15.65 -14.24
N GLN A 96 3.83 15.72 -13.10
CA GLN A 96 2.54 15.05 -12.93
C GLN A 96 1.52 15.53 -13.98
N ARG A 97 1.46 16.85 -14.23
CA ARG A 97 0.56 17.40 -15.26
C ARG A 97 0.95 16.94 -16.66
N MET A 98 2.24 16.88 -16.97
CA MET A 98 2.73 16.33 -18.23
C MET A 98 2.25 14.88 -18.42
N ILE A 99 2.43 14.01 -17.42
CA ILE A 99 1.98 12.60 -17.46
C ILE A 99 0.46 12.48 -17.64
N GLU A 100 -0.33 13.42 -17.12
CA GLU A 100 -1.78 13.42 -17.33
C GLU A 100 -2.20 13.69 -18.77
N LEU A 101 -1.41 14.50 -19.48
CA LEU A 101 -1.74 15.08 -20.77
C LEU A 101 -1.09 14.34 -21.95
N ILE A 102 0.04 13.68 -21.75
CA ILE A 102 0.65 12.88 -22.84
C ILE A 102 -0.27 11.72 -23.25
N SER A 103 -0.35 11.48 -24.54
CA SER A 103 -1.26 10.48 -25.14
C SER A 103 -0.62 9.73 -26.31
N LEU A 104 0.34 10.33 -27.00
CA LEU A 104 1.06 9.66 -28.08
C LEU A 104 2.05 8.65 -27.53
N ASP A 105 2.18 7.50 -28.21
CA ASP A 105 3.10 6.44 -27.80
C ASP A 105 4.54 6.95 -27.69
N GLU A 106 5.00 7.77 -28.64
CA GLU A 106 6.34 8.37 -28.59
C GLU A 106 6.60 9.18 -27.30
N GLN A 107 5.61 9.96 -26.84
CA GLN A 107 5.70 10.78 -25.63
C GLN A 107 5.74 9.91 -24.38
N ILE A 108 4.92 8.86 -24.36
CA ILE A 108 4.85 7.90 -23.26
C ILE A 108 6.17 7.12 -23.17
N GLN A 109 6.65 6.56 -24.29
CA GLN A 109 7.90 5.79 -24.31
C GLN A 109 9.12 6.65 -23.96
N GLU A 110 9.16 7.91 -24.41
CA GLU A 110 10.21 8.86 -24.02
C GLU A 110 10.22 9.10 -22.51
N THR A 111 9.04 9.34 -21.92
CA THR A 111 8.87 9.53 -20.47
C THR A 111 9.25 8.27 -19.69
N VAL A 112 8.79 7.09 -20.14
CA VAL A 112 9.11 5.79 -19.53
C VAL A 112 10.62 5.54 -19.52
N ARG A 113 11.30 5.79 -20.64
CA ARG A 113 12.75 5.60 -20.76
C ARG A 113 13.52 6.50 -19.79
N ALA A 114 13.09 7.75 -19.66
CA ALA A 114 13.72 8.73 -18.77
C ALA A 114 13.48 8.42 -17.28
N LEU A 115 12.30 7.90 -16.91
CA LEU A 115 11.96 7.56 -15.53
C LEU A 115 12.50 6.20 -15.08
N SER A 116 12.64 5.23 -15.99
CA SER A 116 13.04 3.84 -15.68
C SER A 116 14.27 3.70 -14.77
N PRO A 117 15.41 4.36 -15.04
CA PRO A 117 16.61 4.21 -14.20
C PRO A 117 16.47 4.83 -12.80
N ILE A 118 15.46 5.66 -12.56
CA ILE A 118 15.32 6.47 -11.34
C ILE A 118 14.08 6.11 -10.50
N VAL A 119 13.36 5.04 -10.84
CA VAL A 119 12.09 4.66 -10.16
C VAL A 119 12.25 4.57 -8.65
N VAL A 120 13.22 3.79 -8.15
CA VAL A 120 13.40 3.56 -6.70
C VAL A 120 13.75 4.85 -5.96
N MET A 121 14.59 5.69 -6.56
CA MET A 121 14.92 7.00 -6.00
C MET A 121 13.66 7.88 -5.90
N LEU A 122 12.85 7.95 -6.96
CA LEU A 122 11.62 8.73 -6.94
C LEU A 122 10.63 8.20 -5.90
N ILE A 123 10.47 6.88 -5.78
CA ILE A 123 9.59 6.26 -4.76
C ILE A 123 9.97 6.70 -3.33
N LYS A 124 11.27 6.86 -3.06
CA LYS A 124 11.78 7.20 -1.73
C LYS A 124 11.76 8.71 -1.46
N ASP A 125 11.57 9.54 -2.47
CA ASP A 125 11.54 10.99 -2.32
C ASP A 125 10.15 11.52 -1.96
N ILE A 126 10.08 12.61 -1.19
CA ILE A 126 8.83 13.25 -0.75
C ILE A 126 8.03 13.87 -1.91
N ASN A 127 8.71 14.31 -2.98
CA ASN A 127 8.09 14.88 -4.18
C ASN A 127 7.99 13.83 -5.30
N GLY A 128 9.06 13.06 -5.51
CA GLY A 128 9.18 12.06 -6.57
C GLY A 128 8.15 10.93 -6.48
N ASN A 129 7.72 10.54 -5.28
CA ASN A 129 6.76 9.45 -5.12
C ASN A 129 5.41 9.77 -5.80
N HIS A 130 5.06 11.06 -5.90
CA HIS A 130 3.84 11.50 -6.56
C HIS A 130 3.92 11.35 -8.09
N VAL A 131 5.11 11.46 -8.67
CA VAL A 131 5.34 11.20 -10.11
C VAL A 131 5.10 9.71 -10.41
N ILE A 132 5.68 8.82 -9.61
CA ILE A 132 5.47 7.36 -9.75
C ILE A 132 4.00 7.00 -9.58
N GLN A 133 3.34 7.54 -8.55
CA GLN A 133 1.91 7.35 -8.39
C GLN A 133 1.13 7.86 -9.61
N LYS A 134 1.48 9.01 -10.18
CA LYS A 134 0.79 9.52 -11.37
C LYS A 134 0.93 8.58 -12.58
N CYS A 135 2.11 8.01 -12.80
CA CYS A 135 2.31 6.97 -13.81
C CYS A 135 1.36 5.77 -13.58
N LEU A 136 1.26 5.27 -12.34
CA LEU A 136 0.38 4.12 -12.02
C LEU A 136 -1.08 4.36 -12.37
N HIS A 137 -1.57 5.59 -12.21
CA HIS A 137 -2.95 6.00 -12.50
C HIS A 137 -3.23 6.26 -13.98
N ARG A 138 -2.22 6.71 -14.75
CA ARG A 138 -2.40 7.21 -16.12
C ARG A 138 -1.97 6.22 -17.19
N PHE A 139 -0.91 5.47 -16.95
CA PHE A 139 -0.34 4.57 -17.94
C PHE A 139 -1.09 3.25 -18.01
N THR A 140 -1.09 2.66 -19.21
CA THR A 140 -1.61 1.31 -19.43
C THR A 140 -0.78 0.29 -18.67
N SER A 141 -1.29 -0.93 -18.47
CA SER A 141 -0.53 -1.99 -17.79
C SER A 141 0.84 -2.25 -18.44
N LYS A 142 0.94 -2.16 -19.78
CA LYS A 142 2.21 -2.29 -20.52
C LYS A 142 3.17 -1.15 -20.15
N ASP A 143 2.71 0.09 -20.21
CA ASP A 143 3.59 1.26 -20.09
C ASP A 143 4.04 1.53 -18.65
N LYS A 144 3.38 0.96 -17.65
CA LYS A 144 3.86 1.00 -16.25
C LYS A 144 4.70 -0.20 -15.83
N GLN A 145 4.96 -1.19 -16.70
CA GLN A 145 5.72 -2.40 -16.35
C GLN A 145 7.11 -2.08 -15.78
N PHE A 146 7.78 -1.04 -16.29
CA PHE A 146 9.09 -0.61 -15.78
C PHE A 146 9.09 -0.30 -14.27
N ILE A 147 7.96 0.16 -13.71
CA ILE A 147 7.81 0.42 -12.28
C ILE A 147 7.79 -0.91 -11.52
N TYR A 148 7.02 -1.88 -12.01
CA TYR A 148 6.92 -3.20 -11.38
C TYR A 148 8.26 -3.94 -11.42
N ASP A 149 9.01 -3.84 -12.51
CA ASP A 149 10.33 -4.45 -12.63
C ASP A 149 11.31 -3.84 -11.64
N ALA A 150 11.37 -2.51 -11.54
CA ALA A 150 12.24 -1.82 -10.60
C ALA A 150 11.86 -2.09 -9.13
N VAL A 151 10.56 -2.09 -8.80
CA VAL A 151 10.08 -2.40 -7.44
C VAL A 151 10.35 -3.86 -7.08
N SER A 152 10.20 -4.79 -8.01
CA SER A 152 10.49 -6.22 -7.78
C SER A 152 11.96 -6.43 -7.47
N GLN A 153 12.84 -5.88 -8.31
CA GLN A 153 14.30 -5.99 -8.14
C GLN A 153 14.81 -5.37 -6.84
N ASN A 154 14.07 -4.41 -6.27
CA ASN A 154 14.43 -3.69 -5.06
C ASN A 154 13.36 -3.83 -3.95
N CYS A 155 12.67 -4.99 -3.91
CA CYS A 155 11.48 -5.20 -3.08
C CYS A 155 11.71 -4.83 -1.62
N VAL A 156 12.78 -5.34 -1.00
CA VAL A 156 13.10 -5.08 0.41
C VAL A 156 13.39 -3.61 0.67
N GLU A 157 14.19 -2.96 -0.18
CA GLU A 157 14.53 -1.54 -0.03
C GLU A 157 13.27 -0.66 -0.10
N VAL A 158 12.38 -0.95 -1.05
CA VAL A 158 11.15 -0.19 -1.22
C VAL A 158 10.17 -0.46 -0.07
N ALA A 159 9.95 -1.72 0.29
CA ALA A 159 8.97 -2.13 1.31
C ALA A 159 9.32 -1.64 2.73
N THR A 160 10.60 -1.46 3.03
CA THR A 160 11.09 -1.01 4.36
C THR A 160 11.28 0.51 4.43
N HIS A 161 10.91 1.25 3.40
CA HIS A 161 10.98 2.70 3.37
C HIS A 161 9.63 3.36 3.72
N ARG A 162 9.65 4.46 4.50
CA ARG A 162 8.45 5.20 4.95
C ARG A 162 7.47 5.56 3.83
N HIS A 163 7.98 6.02 2.69
CA HIS A 163 7.16 6.32 1.50
C HIS A 163 7.02 5.10 0.59
N GLY A 164 8.04 4.25 0.56
CA GLY A 164 8.10 3.13 -0.39
C GLY A 164 7.08 2.04 -0.08
N CYS A 165 6.82 1.75 1.20
CA CYS A 165 5.79 0.79 1.59
C CYS A 165 4.40 1.20 1.07
N CYS A 166 4.07 2.48 1.11
CA CYS A 166 2.81 3.00 0.60
C CYS A 166 2.74 2.94 -0.92
N VAL A 167 3.83 3.29 -1.62
CA VAL A 167 3.88 3.23 -3.08
C VAL A 167 3.81 1.78 -3.58
N LEU A 168 4.43 0.82 -2.89
CA LEU A 168 4.34 -0.59 -3.23
C LEU A 168 2.90 -1.11 -3.11
N GLN A 169 2.19 -0.74 -2.05
CA GLN A 169 0.75 -1.06 -1.92
C GLN A 169 -0.06 -0.44 -3.08
N ARG A 170 0.23 0.82 -3.46
CA ARG A 170 -0.38 1.43 -4.65
C ARG A 170 -0.03 0.69 -5.95
N CYS A 171 1.18 0.16 -6.09
CA CYS A 171 1.54 -0.65 -7.25
C CYS A 171 0.61 -1.87 -7.33
N ILE A 172 0.28 -2.50 -6.20
CA ILE A 172 -0.68 -3.61 -6.16
C ILE A 172 -2.10 -3.12 -6.50
N ASP A 173 -2.59 -2.02 -5.90
CA ASP A 173 -3.92 -1.45 -6.19
C ASP A 173 -4.17 -1.25 -7.70
N PHE A 174 -3.15 -0.77 -8.43
CA PHE A 174 -3.25 -0.45 -9.84
C PHE A 174 -2.73 -1.55 -10.78
N SER A 175 -2.35 -2.72 -10.25
CA SER A 175 -1.72 -3.78 -11.05
C SER A 175 -2.69 -4.56 -11.93
N ALA A 176 -2.20 -5.04 -13.08
CA ALA A 176 -2.82 -6.20 -13.73
C ALA A 176 -2.46 -7.49 -12.98
N ILE A 177 -3.17 -8.58 -13.23
CA ILE A 177 -3.01 -9.86 -12.52
C ILE A 177 -1.55 -10.36 -12.53
N HIS A 178 -0.83 -10.25 -13.66
CA HIS A 178 0.56 -10.69 -13.75
C HIS A 178 1.51 -9.79 -12.95
N GLN A 179 1.24 -8.48 -12.89
CA GLN A 179 1.97 -7.50 -12.08
C GLN A 179 1.74 -7.71 -10.58
N THR A 180 0.50 -8.03 -10.18
CA THR A 180 0.19 -8.43 -8.79
C THR A 180 1.03 -9.66 -8.42
N LYS A 181 0.98 -10.71 -9.24
CA LYS A 181 1.73 -11.96 -9.02
C LYS A 181 3.22 -11.70 -8.89
N GLN A 182 3.79 -10.89 -9.78
CA GLN A 182 5.20 -10.51 -9.77
C GLN A 182 5.60 -9.90 -8.42
N LEU A 183 4.89 -8.86 -7.96
CA LEU A 183 5.23 -8.19 -6.70
C LEU A 183 4.97 -9.08 -5.47
N VAL A 184 3.85 -9.79 -5.45
CA VAL A 184 3.48 -10.66 -4.31
C VAL A 184 4.49 -11.79 -4.14
N ASN A 185 4.98 -12.39 -5.23
CA ASN A 185 6.00 -13.43 -5.15
C ASN A 185 7.30 -12.91 -4.53
N GLU A 186 7.75 -11.69 -4.88
CA GLU A 186 8.92 -11.07 -4.26
C GLU A 186 8.69 -10.78 -2.77
N ILE A 187 7.50 -10.29 -2.39
CA ILE A 187 7.14 -10.07 -0.99
C ILE A 187 7.16 -11.38 -0.21
N ILE A 188 6.64 -12.47 -0.77
CA ILE A 188 6.66 -13.80 -0.16
C ILE A 188 8.10 -14.29 0.01
N ALA A 189 8.94 -14.16 -1.02
CA ALA A 189 10.35 -14.56 -0.98
C ALA A 189 11.15 -13.84 0.12
N HIS A 190 10.75 -12.61 0.47
CA HIS A 190 11.39 -11.80 1.50
C HIS A 190 10.56 -11.66 2.80
N ALA A 191 9.51 -12.45 2.97
CA ALA A 191 8.49 -12.27 4.02
C ALA A 191 9.09 -12.20 5.44
N LEU A 192 10.07 -13.05 5.76
CA LEU A 192 10.71 -13.07 7.08
C LEU A 192 11.50 -11.79 7.39
N THR A 193 12.05 -11.13 6.38
CA THR A 193 12.72 -9.83 6.55
C THR A 193 11.68 -8.74 6.75
N LEU A 194 10.68 -8.71 5.87
CA LEU A 194 9.68 -7.65 5.84
C LEU A 194 8.80 -7.64 7.09
N VAL A 195 8.39 -8.82 7.59
CA VAL A 195 7.47 -8.93 8.73
C VAL A 195 8.01 -8.31 10.02
N GLN A 196 9.33 -8.25 10.16
CA GLN A 196 10.02 -7.72 11.35
C GLN A 196 10.27 -6.21 11.26
N ASP A 197 10.13 -5.61 10.06
CA ASP A 197 10.43 -4.20 9.80
C ASP A 197 9.26 -3.27 10.21
N PRO A 198 9.52 -2.04 10.74
CA PRO A 198 8.47 -1.09 11.11
C PRO A 198 7.50 -0.67 10.00
N TYR A 199 7.92 -0.75 8.73
CA TYR A 199 7.10 -0.44 7.55
C TYR A 199 6.75 -1.71 6.75
N GLY A 200 7.72 -2.62 6.59
CA GLY A 200 7.55 -3.87 5.85
C GLY A 200 6.43 -4.76 6.40
N ASN A 201 6.18 -4.73 7.71
CA ASN A 201 5.08 -5.50 8.31
C ASN A 201 3.70 -5.10 7.74
N TYR A 202 3.51 -3.84 7.34
CA TYR A 202 2.28 -3.38 6.70
C TYR A 202 2.15 -3.89 5.27
N VAL A 203 3.27 -4.05 4.55
CA VAL A 203 3.28 -4.66 3.21
C VAL A 203 2.87 -6.13 3.28
N VAL A 204 3.39 -6.87 4.27
CA VAL A 204 3.01 -8.28 4.51
C VAL A 204 1.53 -8.39 4.88
N GLN A 205 1.03 -7.54 5.78
CA GLN A 205 -0.39 -7.51 6.13
C GLN A 205 -1.28 -7.16 4.95
N TYR A 206 -0.85 -6.23 4.10
CA TYR A 206 -1.59 -5.85 2.91
C TYR A 206 -1.76 -7.04 1.94
N VAL A 207 -0.73 -7.87 1.74
CA VAL A 207 -0.87 -9.11 0.95
C VAL A 207 -1.91 -10.06 1.55
N LEU A 208 -1.94 -10.22 2.88
CA LEU A 208 -2.97 -11.02 3.57
C LEU A 208 -4.37 -10.42 3.43
N GLU A 209 -4.49 -9.11 3.23
CA GLU A 209 -5.75 -8.38 3.07
C GLU A 209 -6.31 -8.42 1.65
N LEU A 210 -5.53 -8.84 0.66
CA LEU A 210 -6.02 -9.09 -0.70
C LEU A 210 -7.08 -10.21 -0.73
N GLY A 211 -7.08 -11.10 0.26
CA GLY A 211 -8.06 -12.20 0.35
C GLY A 211 -7.84 -13.31 -0.67
N ASP A 212 -6.74 -13.31 -1.41
CA ASP A 212 -6.36 -14.42 -2.27
C ASP A 212 -5.75 -15.55 -1.42
N ALA A 213 -6.45 -16.68 -1.36
CA ALA A 213 -6.05 -17.84 -0.56
C ALA A 213 -4.71 -18.44 -1.02
N SER A 214 -4.41 -18.40 -2.32
CA SER A 214 -3.16 -18.94 -2.86
C SER A 214 -1.96 -18.11 -2.41
N PHE A 215 -2.08 -16.78 -2.45
CA PHE A 215 -1.03 -15.90 -1.93
C PHE A 215 -0.92 -15.95 -0.41
N SER A 216 -2.07 -15.94 0.28
CA SER A 216 -2.10 -15.97 1.74
C SER A 216 -1.48 -17.24 2.29
N ASP A 217 -1.82 -18.41 1.75
CA ASP A 217 -1.25 -19.69 2.21
C ASP A 217 0.26 -19.76 1.95
N GLN A 218 0.73 -19.38 0.75
CA GLN A 218 2.16 -19.34 0.43
C GLN A 218 2.96 -18.40 1.33
N LEU A 219 2.39 -17.23 1.64
CA LEU A 219 2.99 -16.25 2.54
C LEU A 219 3.05 -16.77 3.98
N ILE A 220 1.93 -17.29 4.49
CA ILE A 220 1.83 -17.74 5.88
C ILE A 220 2.78 -18.93 6.13
N ARG A 221 2.94 -19.83 5.16
CA ARG A 221 3.89 -20.94 5.25
C ARG A 221 5.33 -20.50 5.46
N GLN A 222 5.72 -19.28 5.06
CA GLN A 222 7.06 -18.74 5.33
C GLN A 222 7.32 -18.51 6.83
N PHE A 223 6.26 -18.45 7.64
CA PHE A 223 6.36 -18.19 9.08
C PHE A 223 6.30 -19.47 9.92
N ILE A 224 6.05 -20.62 9.30
CA ILE A 224 6.15 -21.92 9.98
C ILE A 224 7.60 -22.16 10.42
N GLY A 225 7.79 -22.58 11.65
CA GLY A 225 9.06 -22.70 12.37
C GLY A 225 9.55 -21.40 12.99
N HIS A 226 8.81 -20.30 12.83
CA HIS A 226 9.21 -18.97 13.29
C HIS A 226 8.16 -18.27 14.16
N LEU A 227 6.98 -18.87 14.38
CA LEU A 227 5.85 -18.21 15.05
C LEU A 227 6.26 -17.67 16.42
N SER A 228 6.87 -18.50 17.26
CA SER A 228 7.25 -18.11 18.62
C SER A 228 8.26 -16.96 18.66
N ARG A 229 9.25 -16.94 17.74
CA ARG A 229 10.24 -15.87 17.64
C ARG A 229 9.63 -14.55 17.14
N LEU A 230 8.72 -14.63 16.18
CA LEU A 230 8.06 -13.46 15.59
C LEU A 230 6.96 -12.89 16.52
N SER A 231 6.33 -13.71 17.34
CA SER A 231 5.26 -13.29 18.26
C SER A 231 5.73 -12.34 19.37
N VAL A 232 7.01 -12.40 19.75
CA VAL A 232 7.57 -11.56 20.83
C VAL A 232 8.10 -10.20 20.34
N GLN A 233 7.93 -9.87 19.05
CA GLN A 233 8.38 -8.60 18.50
C GLN A 233 7.22 -7.66 18.23
N LYS A 234 7.42 -6.36 18.48
CA LYS A 234 6.42 -5.30 18.38
C LYS A 234 5.64 -5.28 17.05
N TYR A 235 6.33 -5.52 15.93
CA TYR A 235 5.75 -5.39 14.59
C TYR A 235 5.20 -6.72 14.09
N SER A 236 6.03 -7.77 14.09
CA SER A 236 5.64 -9.07 13.56
C SER A 236 4.55 -9.77 14.38
N SER A 237 4.37 -9.46 15.66
CA SER A 237 3.29 -10.04 16.47
C SER A 237 1.90 -9.77 15.87
N ASN A 238 1.68 -8.56 15.34
CA ASN A 238 0.42 -8.19 14.69
C ASN A 238 0.18 -9.03 13.44
N VAL A 239 1.25 -9.30 12.70
CA VAL A 239 1.19 -10.16 11.50
C VAL A 239 0.92 -11.60 11.90
N MET A 240 1.53 -12.12 12.97
CA MET A 240 1.25 -13.46 13.46
C MET A 240 -0.22 -13.63 13.87
N GLU A 241 -0.81 -12.64 14.55
CA GLU A 241 -2.25 -12.64 14.82
C GLU A 241 -3.06 -12.69 13.51
N LYS A 242 -2.72 -11.86 12.52
CA LYS A 242 -3.41 -11.84 11.22
C LYS A 242 -3.30 -13.19 10.51
N CYS A 243 -2.10 -13.79 10.48
CA CYS A 243 -1.86 -15.10 9.89
C CYS A 243 -2.78 -16.17 10.51
N ILE A 244 -2.86 -16.24 11.84
CA ILE A 244 -3.75 -17.19 12.52
C ILE A 244 -5.21 -16.96 12.15
N ARG A 245 -5.66 -15.71 11.99
CA ARG A 245 -7.05 -15.40 11.67
C ARG A 245 -7.47 -15.79 10.25
N VAL A 246 -6.55 -15.71 9.28
CA VAL A 246 -6.86 -15.88 7.85
C VAL A 246 -6.28 -17.15 7.23
N ALA A 247 -5.43 -17.88 7.95
CA ALA A 247 -4.85 -19.13 7.47
C ALA A 247 -5.93 -20.19 7.19
N GLU A 248 -5.71 -20.97 6.13
CA GLU A 248 -6.39 -22.24 5.88
C GLU A 248 -6.22 -23.20 7.08
N ASP A 249 -7.16 -24.13 7.27
CA ASP A 249 -7.25 -24.95 8.49
C ASP A 249 -5.95 -25.72 8.81
N ASN A 250 -5.34 -26.36 7.80
CA ASN A 250 -4.08 -27.10 7.99
C ASN A 250 -2.92 -26.18 8.36
N THR A 251 -2.77 -25.06 7.66
CA THR A 251 -1.69 -24.09 7.91
C THR A 251 -1.85 -23.41 9.26
N ARG A 252 -3.09 -23.12 9.66
CA ARG A 252 -3.43 -22.59 10.98
C ARG A 252 -3.08 -23.58 12.09
N HIS A 253 -3.39 -24.86 11.86
CA HIS A 253 -3.03 -25.93 12.78
C HIS A 253 -1.51 -25.99 12.98
N ASP A 254 -0.72 -26.00 11.90
CA ASP A 254 0.74 -26.05 11.97
C ASP A 254 1.33 -24.88 12.77
N LEU A 255 0.84 -23.66 12.54
CA LEU A 255 1.27 -22.48 13.31
C LEU A 255 0.98 -22.66 14.81
N ILE A 256 -0.27 -22.93 15.17
CA ILE A 256 -0.68 -23.03 16.58
C ILE A 256 0.06 -24.17 17.29
N GLN A 257 0.45 -25.22 16.56
CA GLN A 257 1.21 -26.33 17.13
C GLN A 257 2.60 -25.90 17.63
N GLU A 258 3.25 -24.92 16.98
CA GLU A 258 4.59 -24.45 17.37
C GLU A 258 4.65 -23.81 18.76
N MET A 259 3.56 -23.18 19.20
CA MET A 259 3.53 -22.51 20.50
C MET A 259 3.23 -23.47 21.65
N MET A 260 2.91 -24.75 21.40
CA MET A 260 2.56 -25.73 22.45
C MET A 260 3.76 -26.31 23.20
N ASN A 261 4.99 -25.92 22.85
CA ASN A 261 6.16 -26.24 23.65
C ASN A 261 6.10 -25.48 24.98
N GLN A 262 6.18 -26.18 26.12
CA GLN A 262 5.95 -25.61 27.44
C GLN A 262 6.85 -24.40 27.77
N ASP A 263 8.15 -24.49 27.49
CA ASP A 263 9.11 -23.41 27.77
C ASP A 263 8.86 -22.19 26.87
N GLN A 264 8.53 -22.43 25.59
CA GLN A 264 8.16 -21.35 24.66
C GLN A 264 6.86 -20.69 25.07
N LEU A 265 5.83 -21.50 25.41
CA LEU A 265 4.52 -21.00 25.78
C LEU A 265 4.57 -20.11 27.03
N GLU A 266 5.36 -20.48 28.03
CA GLU A 266 5.56 -19.65 29.23
C GLU A 266 6.16 -18.29 28.87
N ARG A 267 7.16 -18.27 27.98
CA ARG A 267 7.76 -17.05 27.46
C ARG A 267 6.72 -16.19 26.71
N LEU A 268 5.93 -16.80 25.83
CA LEU A 268 4.91 -16.08 25.04
C LEU A 268 3.82 -15.48 25.94
N LEU A 269 3.39 -16.21 26.97
CA LEU A 269 2.39 -15.73 27.93
C LEU A 269 2.88 -14.53 28.75
N LYS A 270 4.18 -14.50 29.09
CA LYS A 270 4.78 -13.40 29.88
C LYS A 270 5.13 -12.17 29.03
N ASP A 271 5.23 -12.31 27.71
CA ASP A 271 5.67 -11.24 26.81
C ASP A 271 4.58 -10.18 26.56
N SER A 272 5.01 -8.93 26.35
CA SER A 272 4.12 -7.79 26.15
C SER A 272 3.33 -7.83 24.83
N TYR A 273 3.82 -8.57 23.84
CA TYR A 273 3.20 -8.71 22.51
C TYR A 273 2.64 -10.13 22.30
N ALA A 274 3.43 -11.16 22.61
CA ALA A 274 3.05 -12.53 22.27
C ALA A 274 1.81 -13.04 23.03
N ASN A 275 1.47 -12.45 24.18
CA ASN A 275 0.23 -12.78 24.89
C ASN A 275 -1.02 -12.55 24.03
N TYR A 276 -0.99 -11.60 23.08
CA TYR A 276 -2.08 -11.36 22.13
C TYR A 276 -2.13 -12.44 21.05
N VAL A 277 -0.97 -12.94 20.60
CA VAL A 277 -0.89 -14.06 19.65
C VAL A 277 -1.43 -15.35 20.29
N VAL A 278 -1.11 -15.64 21.55
CA VAL A 278 -1.67 -16.80 22.28
C VAL A 278 -3.18 -16.68 22.46
N GLN A 279 -3.69 -15.47 22.74
CA GLN A 279 -5.14 -15.22 22.80
C GLN A 279 -5.81 -15.45 21.45
N THR A 280 -5.18 -15.04 20.36
CA THR A 280 -5.69 -15.27 19.00
C THR A 280 -5.66 -16.75 18.65
N ALA A 281 -4.60 -17.49 19.01
CA ALA A 281 -4.56 -18.95 18.84
C ALA A 281 -5.70 -19.64 19.60
N LEU A 282 -6.00 -19.24 20.83
CA LEU A 282 -7.13 -19.77 21.61
C LEU A 282 -8.50 -19.41 21.02
N ASP A 283 -8.62 -18.38 20.18
CA ASP A 283 -9.89 -18.05 19.53
C ASP A 283 -10.11 -18.83 18.22
N TYR A 284 -9.04 -19.22 17.52
CA TYR A 284 -9.08 -19.75 16.16
C TYR A 284 -8.57 -21.19 16.01
N ALA A 285 -8.04 -21.78 17.09
CA ALA A 285 -7.76 -23.22 17.14
C ALA A 285 -9.05 -24.02 16.94
N ASP A 286 -8.96 -25.13 16.19
CA ASP A 286 -10.05 -26.10 16.13
C ASP A 286 -10.33 -26.72 17.52
N ASP A 287 -11.43 -27.45 17.65
CA ASP A 287 -11.86 -27.93 18.96
C ASP A 287 -10.83 -28.83 19.68
N LYS A 288 -10.13 -29.67 18.92
CA LYS A 288 -9.13 -30.60 19.46
C LYS A 288 -7.86 -29.84 19.83
N GLN A 289 -7.41 -28.97 18.95
CA GLN A 289 -6.21 -28.16 19.16
C GLN A 289 -6.40 -27.14 20.29
N HIS A 290 -7.60 -26.58 20.43
CA HIS A 290 -7.95 -25.71 21.56
C HIS A 290 -7.79 -26.44 22.90
N GLN A 291 -8.30 -27.66 23.00
CA GLN A 291 -8.18 -28.46 24.22
C GLN A 291 -6.70 -28.72 24.57
N GLN A 292 -5.88 -29.09 23.58
CA GLN A 292 -4.45 -29.31 23.75
C GLN A 292 -3.74 -28.04 24.21
N LEU A 293 -3.99 -26.91 23.54
CA LEU A 293 -3.43 -25.61 23.92
C LEU A 293 -3.85 -25.22 25.34
N ALA A 294 -5.11 -25.46 25.71
CA ALA A 294 -5.63 -25.16 27.03
C ALA A 294 -4.97 -26.01 28.13
N GLU A 295 -4.69 -27.29 27.86
CA GLU A 295 -3.94 -28.17 28.75
C GLU A 295 -2.50 -27.67 28.97
N CYS A 296 -1.85 -27.14 27.93
CA CYS A 296 -0.52 -26.51 28.05
C CYS A 296 -0.55 -25.16 28.80
N VAL A 297 -1.58 -24.33 28.61
CA VAL A 297 -1.67 -23.00 29.23
C VAL A 297 -2.02 -23.06 30.73
N ARG A 298 -2.93 -23.96 31.14
CA ARG A 298 -3.42 -24.08 32.53
C ARG A 298 -2.33 -24.11 33.60
N PRO A 299 -1.27 -24.95 33.51
CA PRO A 299 -0.22 -24.99 34.52
C PRO A 299 0.60 -23.68 34.60
N LEU A 300 0.62 -22.89 33.53
CA LEU A 300 1.40 -21.66 33.41
C LEU A 300 0.63 -20.41 33.87
N LEU A 301 -0.68 -20.51 34.18
CA LEU A 301 -1.50 -19.39 34.61
C LEU A 301 -0.99 -18.70 35.89
N SER A 302 -0.35 -19.45 36.78
CA SER A 302 0.28 -18.90 37.99
C SER A 302 1.33 -17.85 37.66
N CYS A 303 2.06 -18.03 36.58
CA CYS A 303 3.15 -17.16 36.15
C CYS A 303 2.69 -15.80 35.62
N ILE A 304 1.43 -15.70 35.17
CA ILE A 304 0.85 -14.45 34.63
C ILE A 304 -0.26 -13.89 35.51
N ARG A 305 -0.49 -14.44 36.71
CA ARG A 305 -1.64 -14.10 37.58
C ARG A 305 -1.84 -12.60 37.83
N ASN A 306 -0.75 -11.84 37.91
CA ASN A 306 -0.78 -10.40 38.21
C ASN A 306 -0.85 -9.51 36.97
N THR A 307 -0.98 -10.09 35.77
CA THR A 307 -1.09 -9.35 34.51
C THR A 307 -2.54 -9.02 34.17
N SER A 308 -2.75 -7.93 33.43
CA SER A 308 -4.09 -7.50 33.00
C SER A 308 -4.77 -8.49 32.05
N TYR A 309 -3.99 -9.25 31.29
CA TYR A 309 -4.47 -10.21 30.29
C TYR A 309 -4.70 -11.62 30.83
N CYS A 310 -4.27 -11.96 32.06
CA CYS A 310 -4.53 -13.28 32.67
C CYS A 310 -6.02 -13.63 32.68
N LYS A 311 -6.88 -12.68 33.08
CA LYS A 311 -8.35 -12.89 33.10
C LYS A 311 -8.92 -13.15 31.70
N ARG A 312 -8.37 -12.49 30.67
CA ARG A 312 -8.80 -12.68 29.28
C ARG A 312 -8.46 -14.08 28.78
N ILE A 313 -7.23 -14.53 29.06
CA ILE A 313 -6.78 -15.88 28.72
C ILE A 313 -7.64 -16.92 29.43
N GLN A 314 -7.87 -16.78 30.75
CA GLN A 314 -8.76 -17.68 31.50
C GLN A 314 -10.18 -17.74 30.91
N GLY A 315 -10.74 -16.60 30.49
CA GLY A 315 -12.04 -16.57 29.82
C GLY A 315 -12.06 -17.37 28.52
N LYS A 316 -10.99 -17.30 27.71
CA LYS A 316 -10.86 -18.06 26.45
C LYS A 316 -10.67 -19.57 26.68
N LEU A 317 -9.98 -19.96 27.76
CA LEU A 317 -9.85 -21.37 28.14
C LEU A 317 -11.20 -22.02 28.50
N ASN A 318 -12.12 -21.24 29.06
CA ASN A 318 -13.42 -21.74 29.54
C ASN A 318 -14.54 -21.66 28.50
N ARG A 319 -14.30 -21.03 27.34
CA ARG A 319 -15.31 -20.81 26.29
C ARG A 319 -15.91 -22.13 25.76
N GLN A 320 -15.15 -23.22 25.75
CA GLN A 320 -15.65 -24.56 25.41
C GLN A 320 -16.40 -25.27 26.55
N GLN A 321 -16.12 -24.97 27.82
CA GLN A 321 -16.89 -25.56 28.93
C GLN A 321 -18.32 -25.04 28.93
N GLN A 322 -18.50 -23.77 28.58
CA GLN A 322 -19.83 -23.15 28.48
C GLN A 322 -20.61 -23.64 27.25
N SER A 323 -20.01 -23.71 26.05
CA SER A 323 -20.73 -24.21 24.86
C SER A 323 -21.14 -25.68 24.98
N LYS A 324 -20.33 -26.54 25.61
CA LYS A 324 -20.69 -27.92 25.92
C LYS A 324 -21.75 -28.02 27.04
N GLN A 325 -21.72 -27.16 28.06
CA GLN A 325 -22.78 -27.11 29.09
C GLN A 325 -24.13 -26.67 28.54
N TYR A 326 -24.18 -25.67 27.64
CA TYR A 326 -25.42 -25.26 26.98
C TYR A 326 -25.98 -26.33 26.04
N ASN A 327 -25.13 -27.05 25.31
CA ASN A 327 -25.58 -28.16 24.45
C ASN A 327 -26.05 -29.39 25.26
N ASN A 328 -25.42 -29.72 26.39
CA ASN A 328 -25.90 -30.79 27.28
C ASN A 328 -27.15 -30.40 28.08
N ALA A 329 -27.31 -29.13 28.45
CA ALA A 329 -28.55 -28.64 29.09
C ALA A 329 -29.72 -28.61 28.09
N GLY A 330 -29.47 -28.35 26.81
CA GLY A 330 -30.46 -28.46 25.74
C GLY A 330 -30.93 -29.91 25.50
N LEU A 331 -30.05 -30.91 25.63
CA LEU A 331 -30.39 -32.33 25.47
C LEU A 331 -31.19 -32.94 26.64
N LEU A 332 -31.13 -32.34 27.83
CA LEU A 332 -31.92 -32.75 28.99
C LEU A 332 -33.28 -32.02 29.10
N GLY A 333 -33.56 -31.04 28.23
CA GLY A 333 -34.76 -30.21 28.26
C GLY A 333 -35.87 -30.58 27.27
N TYR A 334 -35.62 -31.48 26.31
CA TYR A 334 -36.63 -31.85 25.30
C TYR A 334 -37.23 -33.24 25.55
N SER A 335 -38.03 -33.33 26.60
CA SER A 335 -39.12 -34.31 26.65
C SER A 335 -40.33 -33.63 27.28
N LEU A 336 -41.03 -32.84 26.47
CA LEU A 336 -42.47 -32.56 26.53
C LEU A 336 -42.82 -31.71 25.30
N GLY A 337 -43.70 -32.23 24.45
CA GLY A 337 -43.96 -31.74 23.10
C GLY A 337 -44.62 -30.37 23.00
N PHE A 338 -44.65 -29.80 21.80
CA PHE A 338 -45.85 -29.32 21.09
C PHE A 338 -45.46 -28.80 19.69
N HIS A 339 -46.44 -28.88 18.79
CA HIS A 339 -46.43 -28.63 17.33
C HIS A 339 -45.99 -27.21 16.90
N PRO A 340 -45.68 -26.98 15.60
CA PRO A 340 -45.05 -25.79 15.07
C PRO A 340 -46.07 -24.71 14.66
N LEU A 341 -45.68 -23.44 14.82
CA LEU A 341 -46.32 -22.33 14.12
C LEU A 341 -45.25 -21.51 13.39
N MET A 342 -45.43 -21.45 12.07
CA MET A 342 -44.84 -20.45 11.20
C MET A 342 -45.30 -19.06 11.60
N THR A 343 -44.41 -18.07 11.50
CA THR A 343 -44.70 -16.80 10.84
C THR A 343 -43.41 -16.07 10.45
N SER A 344 -43.46 -15.52 9.24
CA SER A 344 -42.58 -14.55 8.60
C SER A 344 -42.23 -13.35 9.50
N PHE A 345 -41.08 -12.71 9.27
CA PHE A 345 -41.01 -11.33 8.75
C PHE A 345 -39.55 -10.91 8.51
N SER A 346 -39.32 -10.45 7.29
CA SER A 346 -38.20 -9.64 6.82
C SER A 346 -38.16 -8.27 7.51
N ASN A 347 -36.96 -7.74 7.77
CA ASN A 347 -36.50 -6.41 7.34
C ASN A 347 -35.20 -5.99 8.04
N PHE A 348 -34.16 -5.77 7.24
CA PHE A 348 -32.98 -4.97 7.59
C PHE A 348 -33.26 -3.50 7.29
N PRO A 349 -32.63 -2.55 8.02
CA PRO A 349 -32.26 -1.26 7.47
C PRO A 349 -30.72 -1.10 7.37
N PRO A 350 -30.24 -0.20 6.50
CA PRO A 350 -28.83 -0.03 6.15
C PRO A 350 -28.07 0.88 7.14
N ASN A 351 -26.74 0.73 7.13
CA ASN A 351 -25.77 1.56 7.86
C ASN A 351 -25.70 3.00 7.32
N PRO A 352 -25.31 3.98 8.17
CA PRO A 352 -24.75 5.24 7.74
C PRO A 352 -23.32 5.13 7.21
#